data_AF-A0A2W5R8M1-F1
#
_entry.id   AF-A0A2W5R8M1-F1
#
_cell.length_a   1.000
_cell.length_b   1.000
_cell.length_c   1.000
_cell.angle_alpha   90.00
_cell.angle_beta   90.00
_cell.angle_gamma   90.00
#
_symmetry.space_group_name_H-M   'P 1'
#
loop_
_entity.id
_entity.type
_entity.pdbx_description
1 polymer ?
#
loop_
_entity_poly.entity_id
_entity_poly.type
_entity_poly.pdbx_seq_one_letter_code
_entity_poly.pdbx_strand_id
1 'polypeptide(L)'
;MTQEFGKTFKVYRQDLSMAATFQAVKAQAGYLTVRLELAPMSGSNAHWENKWGINISFKELHAVASVLTGIKKTCTGTFHGEGKNHSYDFSNNGAGIQLVIHFAGHRRSITLNGSDSFWLSTLVIDAIAKNAPPGFASNLIMPLIQRTQF
;
A
#
# COMPACT_ATOMS: atom_id res chain seq x y z
N MET A 1 28.18 2.32 -0.93
CA MET A 1 26.88 2.89 -0.53
C MET A 1 25.79 2.04 -1.13
N THR A 2 25.16 1.19 -0.33
CA THR A 2 24.15 0.20 -0.75
C THR A 2 22.86 0.90 -1.18
N GLN A 3 22.51 0.83 -2.47
CA GLN A 3 21.19 1.22 -2.95
C GLN A 3 20.15 0.22 -2.43
N GLU A 4 19.53 0.49 -1.27
CA GLU A 4 18.33 -0.25 -0.83
C GLU A 4 17.05 0.34 -1.45
N PHE A 5 16.94 0.28 -2.77
CA PHE A 5 15.69 0.53 -3.50
C PHE A 5 15.33 -0.72 -4.31
N GLY A 6 14.10 -1.23 -4.14
CA GLY A 6 13.60 -2.39 -4.88
C GLY A 6 13.05 -3.56 -4.05
N LYS A 7 12.90 -3.43 -2.72
CA LYS A 7 12.18 -4.44 -1.91
C LYS A 7 10.76 -4.59 -2.46
N THR A 8 10.46 -5.78 -2.96
CA THR A 8 9.19 -6.13 -3.59
C THR A 8 8.73 -7.49 -3.11
N PHE A 9 7.43 -7.65 -2.93
CA PHE A 9 6.85 -8.97 -2.76
C PHE A 9 5.54 -9.07 -3.52
N LYS A 10 5.18 -10.31 -3.86
CA LYS A 10 3.99 -10.62 -4.66
C LYS A 10 3.05 -11.50 -3.86
N VAL A 11 1.77 -11.26 -4.04
CA VAL A 11 0.69 -12.05 -3.45
C VAL A 11 -0.15 -12.59 -4.59
N TYR A 12 -0.48 -13.87 -4.53
CA TYR A 12 -1.34 -14.53 -5.52
C TYR A 12 -2.57 -15.08 -4.79
N ARG A 13 -3.75 -14.76 -5.31
CA ARG A 13 -5.05 -15.22 -4.80
C ARG A 13 -5.87 -15.78 -5.96
N GLN A 14 -5.71 -17.07 -6.20
CA GLN A 14 -6.43 -17.79 -7.25
C GLN A 14 -7.95 -17.78 -6.97
N ASP A 15 -8.33 -17.91 -5.71
CA ASP A 15 -9.69 -17.80 -5.20
C ASP A 15 -10.36 -16.46 -5.54
N LEU A 16 -9.57 -15.39 -5.63
CA LEU A 16 -10.04 -14.05 -5.99
C LEU A 16 -9.75 -13.68 -7.45
N SER A 17 -9.16 -14.59 -8.24
CA SER A 17 -8.63 -14.30 -9.58
C SER A 17 -7.81 -13.01 -9.64
N MET A 18 -6.98 -12.76 -8.62
CA MET A 18 -6.23 -11.51 -8.47
C MET A 18 -4.85 -11.74 -7.86
N ALA A 19 -3.85 -11.07 -8.42
CA ALA A 19 -2.51 -10.99 -7.87
C ALA A 19 -2.19 -9.54 -7.47
N ALA A 20 -1.32 -9.38 -6.48
CA ALA A 20 -0.79 -8.08 -6.08
C ALA A 20 0.74 -8.08 -6.13
N THR A 21 1.32 -6.93 -6.49
CA THR A 21 2.74 -6.63 -6.26
C THR A 21 2.82 -5.37 -5.40
N PHE A 22 3.62 -5.45 -4.34
CA PHE A 22 3.91 -4.32 -3.46
C PHE A 22 5.39 -4.03 -3.51
N GLN A 23 5.76 -2.79 -3.83
CA GLN A 23 7.15 -2.43 -4.05
C GLN A 23 7.50 -1.09 -3.42
N ALA A 24 8.61 -1.04 -2.67
CA ALA A 24 9.20 0.22 -2.23
C ALA A 24 9.83 0.96 -3.43
N VAL A 25 9.38 2.18 -3.67
CA VAL A 25 9.77 3.02 -4.81
C VAL A 25 10.02 4.46 -4.37
N LYS A 26 10.68 5.26 -5.22
CA LYS A 26 10.73 6.72 -5.08
C LYS A 26 9.62 7.34 -5.91
N ALA A 27 8.75 8.14 -5.30
CA ALA A 27 7.74 8.90 -6.03
C ALA A 27 8.40 9.96 -6.94
N GLN A 28 7.69 10.44 -7.97
CA GLN A 28 8.18 11.52 -8.83
C GLN A 28 8.54 12.79 -8.04
N ALA A 29 7.78 13.10 -6.99
CA ALA A 29 8.05 14.23 -6.08
C ALA A 29 9.23 13.97 -5.11
N GLY A 30 9.94 12.85 -5.25
CA GLY A 30 11.22 12.60 -4.58
C GLY A 30 11.14 11.87 -3.22
N TYR A 31 9.96 11.73 -2.63
CA TYR A 31 9.77 11.00 -1.37
C TYR A 31 9.70 9.48 -1.58
N LEU A 32 10.00 8.70 -0.53
CA LEU A 32 9.91 7.25 -0.59
C LEU A 32 8.48 6.79 -0.36
N THR A 33 8.01 5.79 -1.08
CA THR A 33 6.65 5.28 -0.93
C THR A 33 6.56 3.81 -1.34
N VAL A 34 5.37 3.24 -1.21
CA VAL A 34 5.05 1.90 -1.70
C VAL A 34 4.10 2.03 -2.89
N ARG A 35 4.44 1.35 -3.98
CA ARG A 35 3.56 1.14 -5.13
C ARG A 35 2.72 -0.10 -4.90
N LEU A 36 1.41 0.06 -5.05
CA LEU A 36 0.40 -0.97 -4.95
C LEU A 36 -0.02 -1.33 -6.38
N GLU A 37 0.17 -2.57 -6.79
CA GLU A 37 -0.26 -3.03 -8.11
C GLU A 37 -1.18 -4.24 -8.01
N LEU A 38 -2.29 -4.25 -8.75
CA LEU A 38 -3.23 -5.38 -8.86
C LEU A 38 -3.36 -5.85 -10.31
N ALA A 39 -3.11 -7.13 -10.53
CA ALA A 39 -3.22 -7.79 -11.83
C ALA A 39 -4.27 -8.91 -11.79
N PRO A 40 -5.20 -8.97 -12.76
CA PRO A 40 -6.16 -10.07 -12.83
C PRO A 40 -5.43 -11.38 -13.11
N MET A 41 -6.00 -12.47 -12.65
CA MET A 41 -5.46 -13.81 -12.88
C MET A 41 -6.43 -14.69 -13.68
N SER A 42 -5.87 -15.65 -14.40
CA SER A 42 -6.60 -16.78 -14.96
C SER A 42 -5.91 -18.07 -14.53
N GLY A 43 -6.54 -18.81 -13.62
CA GLY A 43 -5.90 -19.92 -12.91
C GLY A 43 -4.69 -19.42 -12.12
N SER A 44 -3.52 -20.01 -12.36
CA SER A 44 -2.27 -19.63 -11.69
C SER A 44 -1.53 -18.46 -12.36
N ASN A 45 -2.00 -17.99 -13.53
CA ASN A 45 -1.29 -16.99 -14.32
C ASN A 45 -1.81 -15.59 -14.02
N ALA A 46 -0.92 -14.67 -13.64
CA ALA A 46 -1.23 -13.27 -13.42
C ALA A 46 -0.87 -12.42 -14.66
N HIS A 47 -1.87 -11.68 -15.15
CA HIS A 47 -1.79 -10.82 -16.34
C HIS A 47 -1.20 -9.45 -15.99
N TRP A 48 0.10 -9.42 -15.71
CA TRP A 48 0.81 -8.21 -15.23
C TRP A 48 0.82 -7.07 -16.24
N GLU A 49 0.72 -7.36 -17.54
CA GLU A 49 0.55 -6.38 -18.60
C GLU A 49 -0.76 -5.60 -18.47
N ASN A 50 -1.77 -6.20 -17.84
CA ASN A 50 -3.08 -5.60 -17.61
C ASN A 50 -3.23 -5.06 -16.18
N LYS A 51 -2.13 -4.85 -15.44
CA LYS A 51 -2.17 -4.41 -14.04
C LYS A 51 -2.64 -2.96 -13.88
N TRP A 52 -3.24 -2.70 -12.72
CA TRP A 52 -3.47 -1.35 -12.22
C TRP A 52 -2.46 -1.03 -11.15
N GLY A 53 -1.99 0.21 -11.08
CA GLY A 53 -0.94 0.58 -10.15
C GLY A 53 -1.06 2.00 -9.63
N ILE A 54 -0.97 2.15 -8.31
CA ILE A 54 -1.05 3.44 -7.61
C ILE A 54 0.04 3.52 -6.54
N ASN A 55 0.60 4.71 -6.33
CA ASN A 55 1.58 4.94 -5.28
C ASN A 55 0.86 5.53 -4.08
N ILE A 56 1.17 5.07 -2.86
CA ILE A 56 0.66 5.72 -1.65
C ILE A 56 1.20 7.15 -1.60
N SER A 57 0.35 8.14 -1.31
CA SER A 57 0.85 9.50 -1.17
C SER A 57 1.62 9.68 0.13
N PHE A 58 2.54 10.64 0.18
CA PHE A 58 3.33 10.94 1.37
C PHE A 58 2.49 11.10 2.65
N LYS A 59 1.36 11.81 2.53
CA LYS A 59 0.46 12.10 3.66
C LYS A 59 -0.33 10.88 4.11
N GLU A 60 -0.59 9.93 3.21
CA GLU A 60 -1.41 8.75 3.48
C GLU A 60 -0.60 7.57 4.06
N LEU A 61 0.74 7.59 3.96
CA LEU A 61 1.60 6.50 4.45
C LEU A 61 1.25 6.09 5.89
N HIS A 62 1.04 7.07 6.78
CA HIS A 62 0.68 6.82 8.17
C HIS A 62 -0.70 6.17 8.31
N ALA A 63 -1.70 6.66 7.57
CA ALA A 63 -3.05 6.09 7.61
C ALA A 63 -3.08 4.64 7.13
N VAL A 64 -2.35 4.35 6.04
CA VAL A 64 -2.19 2.98 5.55
C VAL A 64 -1.49 2.11 6.59
N ALA A 65 -0.40 2.59 7.20
CA ALA A 65 0.28 1.87 8.27
C ALA A 65 -0.65 1.57 9.45
N SER A 66 -1.51 2.53 9.85
CA SER A 66 -2.49 2.33 10.92
C SER A 66 -3.49 1.22 10.60
N VAL A 67 -3.96 1.09 9.36
CA VAL A 67 -4.87 0.00 8.97
C VAL A 67 -4.14 -1.35 8.92
N LEU A 68 -2.94 -1.38 8.34
CA LEU A 68 -2.10 -2.58 8.23
C LEU A 68 -1.70 -3.17 9.58
N THR A 69 -1.51 -2.31 10.58
CA THR A 69 -1.18 -2.69 11.96
C THR A 69 -2.41 -2.92 12.84
N GLY A 70 -3.63 -2.79 12.29
CA GLY A 70 -4.88 -3.02 13.01
C GLY A 70 -5.31 -1.90 13.95
N ILE A 71 -4.66 -0.74 13.91
CA ILE A 71 -5.03 0.44 14.72
C ILE A 71 -6.31 1.10 14.17
N LYS A 72 -6.41 1.24 12.85
CA LYS A 72 -7.60 1.77 12.15
C LYS A 72 -8.33 0.66 11.40
N LYS A 73 -9.66 0.79 11.28
CA LYS A 73 -10.45 -0.12 10.45
C LYS A 73 -10.31 0.18 8.97
N THR A 74 -10.29 1.45 8.57
CA THR A 74 -10.26 1.83 7.16
C THR A 74 -9.39 3.05 6.90
N CYS A 75 -8.91 3.18 5.67
CA CYS A 75 -8.37 4.42 5.14
C CYS A 75 -8.57 4.46 3.62
N THR A 76 -8.75 5.67 3.09
CA THR A 76 -8.91 5.92 1.65
C THR A 76 -7.83 6.90 1.21
N GLY A 77 -7.20 6.62 0.08
CA GLY A 77 -6.35 7.58 -0.61
C GLY A 77 -6.97 7.98 -1.95
N THR A 78 -7.10 9.27 -2.19
CA THR A 78 -7.77 9.81 -3.39
C THR A 78 -6.81 10.71 -4.16
N PHE A 79 -6.69 10.46 -5.46
CA PHE A 79 -5.87 11.26 -6.34
C PHE A 79 -6.78 12.08 -7.24
N HIS A 80 -6.80 13.38 -7.03
CA HIS A 80 -7.53 14.32 -7.88
C HIS A 80 -6.56 14.90 -8.92
N GLY A 81 -6.71 14.49 -10.17
CA GLY A 81 -6.00 15.07 -11.31
C GLY A 81 -6.84 14.99 -12.57
N GLU A 82 -6.64 15.92 -13.50
CA GLU A 82 -7.31 15.91 -14.81
C GLU A 82 -7.10 14.54 -15.49
N GLY A 83 -8.20 13.82 -15.72
CA GLY A 83 -8.20 12.49 -16.34
C GLY A 83 -7.93 11.29 -15.41
N LYS A 84 -7.80 11.48 -14.09
CA LYS A 84 -7.41 10.42 -13.15
C LYS A 84 -8.31 10.32 -11.93
N ASN A 85 -9.55 9.86 -12.12
CA ASN A 85 -10.41 9.40 -11.01
C ASN A 85 -9.85 8.07 -10.48
N HIS A 86 -8.79 8.15 -9.68
CA HIS A 86 -8.15 6.99 -9.09
C HIS A 86 -8.11 7.13 -7.57
N SER A 87 -8.47 6.06 -6.89
CA SER A 87 -8.39 5.97 -5.45
C SER A 87 -7.99 4.55 -5.05
N TYR A 88 -7.60 4.40 -3.80
CA TYR A 88 -7.50 3.10 -3.18
C TYR A 88 -8.11 3.15 -1.79
N ASP A 89 -8.56 1.98 -1.33
CA ASP A 89 -9.13 1.79 -0.02
C ASP A 89 -8.47 0.59 0.65
N PHE A 90 -8.08 0.76 1.90
CA PHE A 90 -7.76 -0.35 2.79
C PHE A 90 -8.86 -0.49 3.82
N SER A 91 -9.31 -1.74 4.05
CA SER A 91 -10.31 -2.07 5.06
C SER A 91 -9.89 -3.33 5.81
N ASN A 92 -9.69 -3.20 7.11
CA ASN A 92 -9.46 -4.30 8.04
C ASN A 92 -10.81 -4.77 8.60
N ASN A 93 -11.20 -5.99 8.21
CA ASN A 93 -12.47 -6.61 8.60
C ASN A 93 -12.32 -7.65 9.73
N GLY A 94 -11.16 -7.71 10.39
CA GLY A 94 -10.84 -8.68 11.43
C GLY A 94 -10.41 -10.06 10.92
N ALA A 95 -10.77 -10.44 9.69
CA ALA A 95 -10.31 -11.68 9.04
C ALA A 95 -9.09 -11.44 8.12
N GLY A 96 -8.85 -10.18 7.74
CA GLY A 96 -7.74 -9.76 6.90
C GLY A 96 -7.90 -8.31 6.50
N ILE A 97 -7.08 -7.88 5.55
CA ILE A 97 -7.11 -6.50 5.04
C ILE A 97 -7.47 -6.54 3.56
N GLN A 98 -8.63 -5.99 3.23
CA GLN A 98 -9.02 -5.79 1.85
C GLN A 98 -8.35 -4.53 1.30
N LEU A 99 -7.63 -4.68 0.19
CA LEU A 99 -7.19 -3.58 -0.65
C LEU A 99 -8.11 -3.50 -1.86
N VAL A 100 -8.65 -2.32 -2.14
CA VAL A 100 -9.39 -2.01 -3.36
C VAL A 100 -8.67 -0.89 -4.08
N ILE A 101 -8.49 -1.01 -5.39
CA ILE A 101 -8.00 0.08 -6.26
C ILE A 101 -9.10 0.41 -7.27
N HIS A 102 -9.44 1.68 -7.34
CA HIS A 102 -10.43 2.24 -8.25
C HIS A 102 -9.74 2.97 -9.41
N PHE A 103 -10.18 2.66 -10.64
CA PHE A 103 -9.74 3.35 -11.86
C PHE A 103 -10.97 3.65 -12.71
N ALA A 104 -11.30 4.94 -12.90
CA ALA A 104 -12.33 5.41 -13.83
C ALA A 104 -13.69 4.69 -13.68
N GLY A 105 -14.15 4.48 -12.45
CA GLY A 105 -15.43 3.82 -12.14
C GLY A 105 -15.37 2.29 -12.04
N HIS A 106 -14.24 1.68 -12.42
CA HIS A 106 -14.00 0.25 -12.22
C HIS A 106 -13.20 -0.01 -10.93
N ARG A 107 -13.34 -1.20 -10.35
CA ARG A 107 -12.63 -1.61 -9.13
C ARG A 107 -11.94 -2.96 -9.29
N ARG A 108 -10.77 -3.11 -8.68
CA ARG A 108 -10.09 -4.39 -8.44
C ARG A 108 -9.78 -4.51 -6.98
N SER A 109 -9.91 -5.70 -6.42
CA SER A 109 -9.70 -5.93 -5.00
C SER A 109 -8.94 -7.22 -4.73
N ILE A 110 -8.17 -7.24 -3.65
CA ILE A 110 -7.53 -8.43 -3.10
C ILE A 110 -7.64 -8.40 -1.58
N THR A 111 -7.78 -9.57 -0.95
CA THR A 111 -7.74 -9.70 0.51
C THR A 111 -6.39 -10.23 0.94
N LEU A 112 -5.69 -9.42 1.75
CA LEU A 112 -4.41 -9.71 2.36
C LEU A 112 -4.63 -10.47 3.67
N ASN A 113 -3.89 -11.56 3.87
CA ASN A 113 -3.89 -12.27 5.14
C ASN A 113 -2.91 -11.59 6.13
N GLY A 114 -2.76 -12.16 7.34
CA GLY A 114 -1.87 -11.60 8.35
C GLY A 114 -0.40 -11.52 7.89
N SER A 115 0.10 -12.53 7.17
CA SER A 115 1.47 -12.54 6.64
C SER A 115 1.68 -11.46 5.57
N ASP A 116 0.75 -11.32 4.63
CA ASP A 116 0.84 -10.29 3.59
C ASP A 116 0.76 -8.89 4.18
N SER A 117 -0.13 -8.70 5.15
CA SER A 117 -0.32 -7.43 5.86
C SER A 117 0.92 -7.06 6.66
N PHE A 118 1.56 -8.04 7.31
CA PHE A 118 2.84 -7.87 7.98
C PHE A 118 3.91 -7.36 7.00
N TRP A 119 4.14 -8.07 5.89
CA TRP A 119 5.16 -7.65 4.92
C TRP A 119 4.86 -6.28 4.29
N LEU A 120 3.60 -6.00 3.95
CA LEU A 120 3.22 -4.67 3.45
C LEU A 120 3.48 -3.58 4.49
N SER A 121 3.14 -3.83 5.75
CA SER A 121 3.40 -2.88 6.84
C SER A 121 4.89 -2.57 6.99
N THR A 122 5.78 -3.56 6.80
CA THR A 122 7.23 -3.32 6.88
C THR A 122 7.68 -2.33 5.80
N LEU A 123 7.18 -2.44 4.57
CA LEU A 123 7.52 -1.53 3.48
C LEU A 123 6.99 -0.11 3.75
N VAL A 124 5.76 0.00 4.25
CA VAL A 124 5.13 1.30 4.52
C VAL A 124 5.82 1.99 5.71
N ILE A 125 6.12 1.27 6.79
CA ILE A 125 6.83 1.81 7.96
C ILE A 125 8.26 2.20 7.60
N ASP A 126 8.97 1.41 6.79
CA ASP A 126 10.30 1.77 6.28
C ASP A 126 10.25 3.06 5.43
N ALA A 127 9.22 3.20 4.58
CA ALA A 127 9.01 4.43 3.83
C ALA A 127 8.75 5.64 4.76
N ILE A 128 7.94 5.48 5.82
CA ILE A 128 7.74 6.54 6.84
C ILE A 128 9.08 6.92 7.50
N ALA A 129 9.84 5.91 7.96
CA ALA A 129 11.11 6.13 8.65
C ALA A 129 12.13 6.88 7.79
N LYS A 130 12.28 6.48 6.52
CA LYS A 130 13.23 7.10 5.60
C LYS A 130 12.81 8.50 5.13
N ASN A 131 11.53 8.83 5.27
CA ASN A 131 10.98 10.16 5.01
C ASN A 131 10.98 11.07 6.24
N ALA A 132 11.32 10.55 7.43
CA ALA A 132 11.27 11.32 8.66
C ALA A 132 12.30 12.47 8.62
N PRO A 133 11.99 13.63 9.23
CA PRO A 133 12.93 14.73 9.30
C PRO A 133 14.28 14.33 9.94
N PRO A 134 15.40 14.95 9.57
CA PRO A 134 16.68 14.71 10.22
C PRO A 134 16.59 14.89 11.75
N GLY A 135 17.16 13.96 12.50
CA GLY A 135 17.11 13.96 13.96
C GLY A 135 15.81 13.43 14.57
N PHE A 136 14.84 13.01 13.75
CA PHE A 136 13.64 12.34 14.25
C PHE A 136 13.97 10.95 14.80
N ALA A 137 13.55 10.67 16.03
CA ALA A 137 13.85 9.41 16.69
C ALA A 137 12.93 8.29 16.18
N SER A 138 13.51 7.23 15.63
CA SER A 138 12.76 6.12 15.00
C SER A 138 11.78 5.43 15.95
N ASN A 139 12.05 5.43 17.26
CA ASN A 139 11.15 4.89 18.28
C ASN A 139 9.83 5.67 18.42
N LEU A 140 9.73 6.88 17.86
CA LEU A 140 8.51 7.69 17.87
C LEU A 140 7.58 7.39 16.68
N ILE A 141 8.02 6.62 15.69
CA ILE A 141 7.23 6.32 14.48
C ILE A 141 5.92 5.58 14.82
N MET A 142 6.00 4.50 15.60
CA MET A 142 4.81 3.74 16.00
C MET A 142 3.84 4.56 16.86
N PRO A 143 4.30 5.31 17.88
CA PRO A 143 3.45 6.28 18.59
C PRO A 143 2.79 7.32 17.68
N LEU A 144 3.45 7.80 16.63
CA LEU A 144 2.86 8.75 15.69
C LEU A 144 1.78 8.10 14.80
N ILE A 145 2.02 6.88 14.32
CA ILE A 145 1.03 6.11 13.55
C ILE A 145 -0.24 5.87 14.39
N GLN A 146 -0.09 5.65 15.70
CA GLN A 146 -1.23 5.53 16.62
C GLN A 146 -1.99 6.86 16.81
N ARG A 147 -1.29 7.99 16.74
CA ARG A 147 -1.84 9.34 16.94
C ARG A 147 -2.39 9.99 15.68
N THR A 148 -2.16 9.44 14.49
CA THR A 148 -2.68 10.00 13.23
C THR A 148 -4.19 9.70 13.14
N GLN A 149 -4.98 10.42 13.94
CA GLN A 149 -6.45 10.29 14.07
C GLN A 149 -7.23 11.37 13.31
N PHE A 150 -6.61 12.03 12.34
CA PHE A 150 -7.35 12.90 11.42
C PHE A 150 -7.98 12.06 10.31
#